data_AF-A0A2R6D9S6-F1
#
_entry.id   AF-A0A2R6D9S6-F1
#
_cell.length_a   1.000
_cell.length_b   1.000
_cell.length_c   1.000
_cell.angle_alpha   90.00
_cell.angle_beta   90.00
_cell.angle_gamma   90.00
#
_symmetry.space_group_name_H-M   'P 1'
#
loop_
_entity.id
_entity.type
_entity.pdbx_description
1 polymer ?
#
loop_
_entity_poly.entity_id
_entity_poly.type
_entity_poly.pdbx_seq_one_letter_code
_entity_poly.pdbx_strand_id
1 'polypeptide(L)'
;MWCIVNTDTVSLIADIQLQILQSLRESPSHGYELHKEVGAATSTVYSHLDELAEAGMIEQNTIDEDSRGKIEYRITGDGEKLLELLA
;
A
#
# COMPACT_ATOMS: atom_id res chain seq x y z
N MET A 1 -26.41 -9.00 16.30
CA MET A 1 -26.06 -7.95 15.32
C MET A 1 -24.90 -8.48 14.51
N TRP A 2 -25.15 -9.12 13.37
CA TRP A 2 -24.08 -9.56 12.46
C TRP A 2 -24.03 -8.52 11.35
N CYS A 3 -22.93 -7.75 11.29
CA CYS A 3 -22.67 -6.88 10.16
C CYS A 3 -22.45 -7.76 8.94
N ILE A 4 -23.33 -7.62 7.94
CA ILE A 4 -23.04 -8.05 6.59
C ILE A 4 -21.88 -7.15 6.14
N VAL A 5 -20.64 -7.63 6.27
CA VAL A 5 -19.53 -7.04 5.54
C VAL A 5 -19.90 -7.18 4.07
N ASN A 6 -20.14 -6.06 3.41
CA ASN A 6 -20.49 -6.02 2.01
C ASN A 6 -19.27 -6.52 1.20
N THR A 7 -19.47 -7.58 0.39
CA THR A 7 -18.44 -8.18 -0.46
C THR A 7 -17.81 -7.16 -1.41
N ASP A 8 -18.57 -6.15 -1.85
CA ASP A 8 -18.07 -5.06 -2.71
C ASP A 8 -16.98 -4.23 -2.01
N THR A 9 -17.12 -4.02 -0.70
CA THR A 9 -16.15 -3.26 0.10
C THR A 9 -14.86 -4.04 0.31
N VAL A 10 -14.97 -5.35 0.54
CA VAL A 10 -13.80 -6.24 0.65
C VAL A 10 -13.04 -6.29 -0.68
N SER A 11 -13.76 -6.34 -1.80
CA SER A 11 -13.15 -6.28 -3.14
C SER A 11 -12.40 -4.96 -3.35
N LEU A 12 -13.01 -3.82 -3.04
CA LEU A 12 -12.38 -2.51 -3.20
C LEU A 12 -11.11 -2.36 -2.33
N ILE A 13 -11.14 -2.88 -1.10
CA ILE A 13 -9.97 -2.89 -0.21
C ILE A 13 -8.84 -3.71 -0.83
N ALA A 14 -9.14 -4.90 -1.34
CA ALA A 14 -8.16 -5.74 -2.02
C ALA A 14 -7.60 -5.05 -3.28
N ASP A 15 -8.45 -4.39 -4.06
CA ASP A 15 -8.04 -3.65 -5.27
C ASP A 15 -7.09 -2.49 -4.95
N ILE A 16 -7.34 -1.77 -3.84
CA ILE A 16 -6.46 -0.68 -3.39
C ILE A 16 -5.10 -1.22 -2.97
N GLN A 17 -5.05 -2.29 -2.18
CA GLN A 17 -3.79 -2.93 -1.78
C GLN A 17 -3.01 -3.43 -3.01
N LEU A 18 -3.69 -4.01 -3.98
CA LEU A 18 -3.09 -4.48 -5.22
C LEU A 18 -2.47 -3.32 -6.03
N GLN A 19 -3.20 -2.20 -6.17
CA GLN A 19 -2.69 -1.00 -6.85
C GLN A 19 -1.47 -0.41 -6.14
N ILE A 20 -1.49 -0.34 -4.81
CA ILE A 20 -0.32 0.12 -4.02
C ILE A 20 0.90 -0.75 -4.30
N LEU A 21 0.75 -2.08 -4.25
CA LEU A 21 1.86 -3.00 -4.52
C LEU A 21 2.37 -2.86 -5.96
N GLN A 22 1.48 -2.69 -6.95
CA GLN A 22 1.87 -2.46 -8.34
C GLN A 22 2.67 -1.15 -8.51
N SER A 23 2.21 -0.04 -7.91
CA SER A 23 2.97 1.22 -7.92
C SER A 23 4.37 1.04 -7.31
N LEU A 24 4.48 0.35 -6.17
CA LEU A 24 5.75 0.13 -5.47
C LEU A 24 6.70 -0.84 -6.19
N ARG A 25 6.18 -1.72 -7.04
CA ARG A 25 6.96 -2.57 -7.94
C ARG A 25 7.64 -1.77 -9.06
N GLU A 26 6.99 -0.73 -9.56
CA GLU A 26 7.56 0.15 -10.59
C GLU A 26 8.69 1.02 -10.00
N SER A 27 8.44 1.63 -8.85
CA SER A 27 9.44 2.40 -8.12
C SER A 27 9.07 2.60 -6.64
N PRO A 28 10.06 2.71 -5.73
CA PRO A 28 9.80 3.19 -4.37
C PRO A 28 9.07 4.54 -4.39
N SER A 29 8.14 4.75 -3.46
CA SER A 29 7.25 5.91 -3.50
C SER A 29 6.92 6.42 -2.10
N HIS A 30 6.44 7.66 -2.02
CA HIS A 30 5.97 8.26 -0.77
C HIS A 30 4.45 8.10 -0.62
N GLY A 31 3.96 8.01 0.63
CA GLY A 31 2.52 7.89 0.90
C GLY A 31 1.66 9.02 0.29
N TYR A 32 2.22 10.24 0.16
CA TYR A 32 1.51 11.35 -0.47
C TYR A 32 1.44 11.24 -2.02
N GLU A 33 2.25 10.40 -2.64
CA GLU A 33 2.25 10.15 -4.09
C GLU A 33 1.28 9.01 -4.40
N LEU A 34 1.35 7.93 -3.60
CA LEU A 34 0.48 6.76 -3.72
C LEU A 34 -1.01 7.11 -3.67
N HIS A 35 -1.45 8.05 -2.81
CA HIS A 35 -2.88 8.42 -2.79
C HIS A 35 -3.35 9.13 -4.07
N LYS A 36 -2.43 9.80 -4.80
CA LYS A 36 -2.76 10.43 -6.08
C LYS A 36 -2.83 9.41 -7.20
N GLU A 37 -1.96 8.41 -7.17
CA GLU A 37 -1.92 7.32 -8.14
C GLU A 37 -3.12 6.39 -8.00
N VAL A 38 -3.39 5.94 -6.78
CA VAL A 38 -4.46 4.98 -6.46
C VAL A 38 -5.85 5.64 -6.44
N GLY A 39 -5.92 6.97 -6.32
CA GLY A 39 -7.19 7.70 -6.30
C GLY A 39 -8.04 7.47 -5.05
N ALA A 40 -7.45 6.94 -3.97
CA ALA A 40 -8.10 6.72 -2.68
C ALA A 40 -7.87 7.87 -1.70
N ALA A 41 -8.70 7.94 -0.66
CA ALA A 41 -8.50 8.90 0.42
C ALA A 41 -7.15 8.67 1.12
N THR A 42 -6.46 9.74 1.50
CA THR A 42 -5.13 9.66 2.12
C THR A 42 -5.12 8.76 3.36
N SER A 43 -6.15 8.84 4.22
CA SER A 43 -6.25 7.97 5.40
C SER A 43 -6.38 6.49 5.04
N THR A 44 -7.14 6.16 3.99
CA THR A 44 -7.29 4.80 3.48
C THR A 44 -5.96 4.26 2.96
N VAL A 45 -5.19 5.07 2.22
CA VAL A 45 -3.87 4.67 1.74
C VAL A 45 -2.91 4.40 2.91
N TYR A 46 -2.85 5.28 3.91
CA TYR A 46 -2.00 5.04 5.08
C TYR A 46 -2.40 3.79 5.87
N SER A 47 -3.70 3.53 6.06
CA SER A 47 -4.16 2.28 6.69
C SER A 47 -3.71 1.04 5.92
N HIS A 48 -3.81 1.04 4.59
CA HIS A 48 -3.34 -0.10 3.80
C HIS A 48 -1.83 -0.23 3.75
N LEU A 49 -1.08 0.88 3.79
CA LEU A 49 0.38 0.84 3.92
C LEU A 49 0.81 0.20 5.24
N ASP A 50 0.10 0.50 6.33
CA ASP A 50 0.36 -0.12 7.63
C ASP A 50 0.03 -1.63 7.59
N GLU A 51 -1.13 -2.02 7.06
CA GLU A 51 -1.52 -3.43 6.90
C GLU A 51 -0.51 -4.22 6.05
N LEU A 52 -0.06 -3.65 4.92
CA LEU A 52 0.92 -4.28 4.04
C LEU A 52 2.29 -4.39 4.70
N ALA A 53 2.69 -3.40 5.50
CA ALA A 53 3.95 -3.43 6.24
C ALA A 53 3.89 -4.47 7.37
N GLU A 54 2.79 -4.53 8.11
CA GLU A 54 2.54 -5.55 9.13
C GLU A 54 2.54 -6.97 8.53
N ALA A 55 2.03 -7.13 7.32
CA ALA A 55 2.06 -8.38 6.57
C ALA A 55 3.43 -8.71 5.95
N GLY A 56 4.42 -7.81 6.01
CA GLY A 56 5.75 -8.00 5.42
C GLY A 56 5.78 -7.88 3.90
N MET A 57 4.74 -7.29 3.28
CA MET A 57 4.65 -7.10 1.83
C MET A 57 5.39 -5.85 1.36
N ILE A 58 5.56 -4.87 2.25
CA ILE A 58 6.31 -3.63 2.00
C ILE A 58 7.22 -3.29 3.19
N GLU A 59 8.23 -2.47 2.95
CA GLU A 59 9.12 -1.88 3.96
C GLU A 59 9.00 -0.35 3.95
N GLN A 60 9.22 0.26 5.13
CA GLN A 60 9.20 1.70 5.33
C GLN A 60 10.61 2.19 5.69
N ASN A 61 11.15 3.16 4.95
CA ASN A 61 12.46 3.74 5.20
C ASN A 61 12.35 5.26 5.38
N THR A 62 12.94 5.78 6.45
CA THR A 62 13.05 7.23 6.66
C THR A 62 14.23 7.77 5.84
N ILE A 63 13.95 8.71 4.95
CA ILE A 63 14.96 9.44 4.16
C ILE A 63 15.17 10.82 4.80
N ASP A 64 16.40 11.04 5.29
CA ASP A 64 16.86 12.28 5.96
C ASP A 64 17.38 13.34 4.96
N GLU A 65 16.82 13.41 3.76
CA GLU A 65 17.29 14.34 2.72
C GLU A 65 16.80 15.78 2.89
N ASP A 66 15.76 16.00 3.71
CA ASP A 66 15.24 17.33 4.06
C ASP A 66 14.79 17.33 5.52
N SER A 67 14.76 18.49 6.17
CA SER A 67 14.56 18.70 7.63
C SER A 67 13.24 18.15 8.24
N ARG A 68 12.44 17.41 7.44
CA ARG A 68 11.29 16.61 7.85
C ARG A 68 11.49 15.25 7.18
N GLY A 69 12.05 14.27 7.89
CA GLY A 69 12.30 12.94 7.36
C GLY A 69 11.07 12.43 6.62
N LYS A 70 11.24 12.06 5.35
CA LYS A 70 10.17 11.53 4.51
C LYS A 70 10.20 10.02 4.58
N ILE A 71 9.03 9.39 4.71
CA ILE A 71 8.92 7.94 4.64
C ILE A 71 8.82 7.55 3.17
N GLU A 72 9.78 6.75 2.69
CA GLU A 72 9.73 6.03 1.43
C GLU A 72 9.25 4.60 1.70
N TYR A 73 8.35 4.11 0.86
CA TYR A 73 7.84 2.76 0.88
C TYR A 73 8.43 1.97 -0.27
N ARG A 74 8.72 0.69 -0.04
CA ARG A 74 9.27 -0.23 -1.05
C ARG A 74 8.61 -1.60 -0.93
N ILE A 75 8.31 -2.25 -2.05
CA ILE A 75 7.82 -3.63 -2.06
C ILE A 75 8.92 -4.62 -1.63
N THR A 76 8.56 -5.64 -0.84
CA THR A 76 9.47 -6.73 -0.46
C THR A 76 9.45 -7.86 -1.49
N GLY A 77 10.38 -8.80 -1.36
CA GLY A 77 10.35 -10.02 -2.18
C GLY A 77 9.11 -10.88 -1.97
N ASP A 78 8.43 -10.79 -0.82
CA ASP A 78 7.18 -11.51 -0.58
C ASP A 78 5.98 -10.77 -1.18
N GLY A 79 5.99 -9.43 -1.17
CA GLY A 79 5.03 -8.61 -1.90
C GLY A 79 5.06 -8.85 -3.41
N GLU A 80 6.26 -8.97 -4.00
CA GLU A 80 6.43 -9.31 -5.42
C GLU A 80 5.83 -10.68 -5.76
N LYS A 81 6.10 -11.71 -4.95
CA LYS A 81 5.52 -13.05 -5.15
C LYS A 81 4.00 -13.04 -5.07
N LEU A 82 3.43 -12.24 -4.15
CA LEU A 82 1.98 -12.09 -4.06
C LEU A 82 1.41 -11.50 -5.36
N LEU A 83 2.03 -10.46 -5.92
CA LEU A 83 1.63 -9.90 -7.21
C LEU A 83 1.69 -10.93 -8.33
N GLU A 84 2.73 -11.76 -8.39
CA GLU A 84 2.88 -12.81 -9.39
C GLU A 84 1.80 -13.91 -9.28
N LEU A 85 1.31 -14.20 -8.08
CA LEU A 85 0.24 -15.18 -7.87
C LEU A 85 -1.16 -14.65 -8.20
N LEU A 86 -1.32 -13.32 -8.22
CA LEU A 86 -2.59 -12.63 -8.48
C LEU A 86 -2.72 -12.12 -9.93
N ALA A 87 -1.62 -12.15 -10.70
CA ALA A 87 -1.56 -11.77 -12.11
C ALA A 87 -2.04 -12.90 -13.03
#